data_AF-W6KC03-F1
#
_entry.id   AF-W6KC03-F1
#
_cell.length_a   1.000
_cell.length_b   1.000
_cell.length_c   1.000
_cell.angle_alpha   90.00
_cell.angle_beta   90.00
_cell.angle_gamma   90.00
#
_symmetry.space_group_name_H-M   'P 1'
#
loop_
_entity.id
_entity.type
_entity.pdbx_description
1 polymer ?
#
loop_
_entity_poly.entity_id
_entity_poly.type
_entity_poly.pdbx_seq_one_letter_code
_entity_poly.pdbx_strand_id
1 'polypeptide(L)'
;MTIRKYGVFVALSFLVLLIFSSSEAVADTDKFLVQRSREEQIQLWESKLIKLRQNELNDALTRLHRANADLEAAKKRQGFFYTSPELRATIRSLDEDVSKSLIEVKNIKDREKLMLSKLKPLYGVLSTQFVQEQKESIAHAISTVQKISYDNAWYSSLFRVGEAESLTDLILGFLLEWLMGYIILYPFAALYYALWVAPWSVYAYCSGFSGIVPALVAYLISVIIMFSPLFILIGGVYLIYNKHFRGISNLSRRARYRNLFHED
;
A
#
# COMPACT_ATOMS: atom_id res chain seq x y z
N MET A 1 23.16 -4.41 46.66
CA MET A 1 22.52 -4.54 45.34
C MET A 1 21.26 -3.65 45.24
N THR A 2 21.38 -2.37 45.62
CA THR A 2 20.23 -1.45 45.82
C THR A 2 20.45 -0.10 45.13
N ILE A 3 21.72 0.30 44.90
CA ILE A 3 22.09 1.57 44.26
C ILE A 3 21.72 1.60 42.76
N ARG A 4 21.73 0.44 42.08
CA ARG A 4 21.37 0.33 40.64
C ARG A 4 19.88 0.58 40.34
N LYS A 5 18.99 0.43 41.32
CA LYS A 5 17.54 0.61 41.12
C LYS A 5 17.12 2.10 41.10
N TYR A 6 17.84 2.95 41.84
CA TYR A 6 17.55 4.39 41.90
C TYR A 6 18.00 5.13 40.63
N GLY A 7 19.12 4.72 40.01
CA GLY A 7 19.59 5.33 38.76
C GLY A 7 18.62 5.13 37.58
N VAL A 8 17.97 3.96 37.51
CA VAL A 8 16.97 3.67 36.47
C VAL A 8 15.72 4.52 36.66
N PHE A 9 15.26 4.70 37.90
CA PHE A 9 14.08 5.53 38.18
C PHE A 9 14.32 7.00 37.86
N VAL A 10 15.49 7.55 38.23
CA VAL A 10 15.83 8.95 37.92
C VAL A 10 15.96 9.17 36.42
N ALA A 11 16.58 8.24 35.68
CA ALA A 11 16.68 8.30 34.23
C ALA A 11 15.29 8.20 33.55
N LEU A 12 14.39 7.37 34.08
CA LEU A 12 13.02 7.26 33.56
C LEU A 12 12.22 8.55 33.80
N SER A 13 12.34 9.15 34.99
CA SER A 13 11.68 10.41 35.32
C SER A 13 12.20 11.57 34.46
N PHE A 14 13.51 11.61 34.18
CA PHE A 14 14.10 12.62 33.29
C PHE A 14 13.66 12.43 31.83
N LEU A 15 13.53 11.18 31.37
CA LEU A 15 13.03 10.85 30.04
C LEU A 15 11.55 11.26 29.89
N VAL A 16 10.73 11.03 30.92
CA VAL A 16 9.33 11.48 30.95
C VAL A 16 9.23 13.01 30.95
N LEU A 17 10.06 13.71 31.73
CA LEU A 17 10.10 15.19 31.74
C LEU A 17 10.57 15.79 30.41
N LEU A 18 11.50 15.15 29.70
CA LEU A 18 11.93 15.57 28.36
C LEU A 18 10.85 15.35 27.29
N ILE A 19 10.05 14.29 27.41
CA ILE A 19 8.89 14.06 26.55
C ILE A 19 7.80 15.12 26.81
N PHE A 20 7.57 15.51 28.07
CA PHE A 20 6.59 16.55 28.39
C PHE A 20 7.03 17.96 27.98
N SER A 21 8.32 18.29 28.07
CA SER A 21 8.83 19.63 27.72
C SER A 21 8.81 19.92 26.21
N SER A 22 8.81 18.89 25.36
CA SER A 22 8.67 19.04 23.90
C SER A 22 7.22 19.20 23.44
N SER A 23 6.24 19.04 24.34
CA SER A 23 4.80 19.15 24.05
C SER A 23 4.26 20.57 24.15
N GLU A 24 4.89 21.47 24.91
CA GLU A 24 4.32 22.79 25.21
C GLU A 24 4.31 23.74 23.99
N ALA A 25 5.34 23.68 23.13
CA ALA A 25 5.41 24.52 21.93
C ALA A 25 4.38 24.13 20.84
N VAL A 26 3.91 22.87 20.82
CA VAL A 26 2.87 22.41 19.88
C VAL A 26 1.47 22.69 20.44
N ALA A 27 1.31 22.60 21.76
CA ALA A 27 0.02 22.78 22.44
C ALA A 27 -0.55 24.20 22.30
N ASP A 28 0.29 25.23 22.26
CA ASP A 28 -0.18 26.62 22.21
C ASP A 28 -0.77 26.97 20.83
N THR A 29 -0.17 26.45 19.75
CA THR A 29 -0.73 26.58 18.39
C THR A 29 -2.06 25.83 18.22
N ASP A 30 -2.20 24.66 18.86
CA ASP A 30 -3.41 23.85 18.77
C ASP A 30 -4.60 24.50 19.52
N LYS A 31 -4.37 25.24 20.61
CA LYS A 31 -5.44 25.98 21.32
C LYS A 31 -6.06 27.10 20.49
N PHE A 32 -5.27 27.83 19.71
CA PHE A 32 -5.78 28.87 18.79
C PHE A 32 -6.52 28.29 17.58
N LEU A 33 -6.22 27.05 17.19
CA LEU A 33 -6.88 26.37 16.06
C LEU A 33 -8.27 25.85 16.45
N VAL A 34 -8.48 25.43 17.69
CA VAL A 34 -9.78 24.92 18.19
C VAL A 34 -10.87 26.01 18.17
N GLN A 35 -10.50 27.29 18.19
CA GLN A 35 -11.46 28.41 18.13
C GLN A 35 -11.86 28.83 16.70
N ARG A 36 -11.20 28.30 15.65
CA ARG A 36 -11.46 28.66 14.25
C ARG A 36 -12.52 27.76 13.60
N SER A 37 -13.17 28.27 12.56
CA SER A 37 -14.11 27.47 11.74
C SER A 37 -13.41 26.25 11.13
N ARG A 38 -14.17 25.18 10.86
CA ARG A 38 -13.64 23.92 10.30
C ARG A 38 -12.92 24.16 8.97
N GLU A 39 -13.48 25.02 8.14
CA GLU A 39 -12.94 25.38 6.82
C GLU A 39 -11.60 26.12 6.95
N GLU A 40 -11.46 27.03 7.91
CA GLU A 40 -10.18 27.71 8.19
C GLU A 40 -9.12 26.74 8.71
N GLN A 41 -9.50 25.76 9.53
CA GLN A 41 -8.58 24.72 10.01
C GLN A 41 -8.09 23.87 8.83
N ILE A 42 -8.97 23.47 7.91
CA ILE A 42 -8.62 22.72 6.70
C ILE A 42 -7.62 23.52 5.85
N GLN A 43 -7.94 24.76 5.49
CA GLN A 43 -7.07 25.59 4.65
C GLN A 43 -5.68 25.80 5.26
N LEU A 44 -5.62 25.98 6.59
CA LEU A 44 -4.35 26.17 7.29
C LEU A 44 -3.50 24.91 7.27
N TRP A 45 -4.09 23.74 7.52
CA TRP A 45 -3.38 22.46 7.47
C TRP A 45 -2.96 22.10 6.03
N GLU A 46 -3.82 22.34 5.04
CA GLU A 46 -3.48 22.18 3.62
C GLU A 46 -2.30 23.06 3.22
N SER A 47 -2.32 24.35 3.58
CA SER A 47 -1.21 25.27 3.28
C SER A 47 0.10 24.83 3.91
N LYS A 48 0.07 24.39 5.18
CA LYS A 48 1.26 23.84 5.86
C LYS A 48 1.77 22.58 5.19
N LEU A 49 0.88 21.68 4.79
CA LEU A 49 1.21 20.42 4.13
C LEU A 49 1.80 20.66 2.73
N ILE A 50 1.26 21.60 1.96
CA ILE A 50 1.81 22.01 0.67
C ILE A 50 3.23 22.56 0.84
N LYS A 51 3.45 23.47 1.80
CA LYS A 51 4.80 24.00 2.09
C LYS A 51 5.78 22.92 2.48
N LEU A 52 5.36 21.98 3.34
CA LEU A 52 6.20 20.87 3.77
C LEU A 52 6.56 19.93 2.60
N ARG A 53 5.62 19.66 1.70
CA ARG A 53 5.86 18.83 0.50
C ARG A 53 6.74 19.52 -0.54
N GLN A 54 6.44 20.76 -0.89
CA GLN A 54 7.11 21.47 -1.98
C GLN A 54 8.51 21.94 -1.63
N ASN A 55 8.73 22.37 -0.38
CA ASN A 55 10.02 22.91 0.04
C ASN A 55 10.81 21.81 0.76
N GLU A 56 10.39 21.42 1.96
CA GLU A 56 11.21 20.58 2.84
C GLU A 56 11.40 19.15 2.30
N LEU A 57 10.32 18.49 1.88
CA LEU A 57 10.39 17.11 1.43
C LEU A 57 11.12 16.99 0.08
N ASN A 58 10.83 17.89 -0.86
CA ASN A 58 11.47 17.86 -2.18
C ASN A 58 12.97 18.15 -2.08
N ASP A 59 13.37 19.10 -1.23
CA ASP A 59 14.79 19.39 -0.98
C ASP A 59 15.49 18.20 -0.32
N ALA A 60 14.87 17.58 0.70
CA ALA A 60 15.43 16.42 1.37
C ALA A 60 15.55 15.20 0.44
N LEU A 61 14.57 14.96 -0.44
CA LEU A 61 14.65 13.91 -1.47
C LEU A 61 15.76 14.20 -2.46
N THR A 62 15.91 15.45 -2.89
CA THR A 62 16.99 15.85 -3.80
C THR A 62 18.37 15.60 -3.16
N ARG A 63 18.54 15.93 -1.87
CA ARG A 63 19.77 15.62 -1.12
C ARG A 63 20.02 14.11 -1.02
N LEU A 64 18.99 13.33 -0.69
CA LEU A 64 19.08 11.88 -0.63
C LEU A 64 19.49 11.27 -1.98
N HIS A 65 18.92 11.75 -3.09
CA HIS A 65 19.29 11.29 -4.43
C HIS A 65 20.74 11.61 -4.78
N ARG A 66 21.23 12.81 -4.44
CA ARG A 66 22.63 13.18 -4.63
C ARG A 66 23.57 12.30 -3.80
N ALA A 67 23.29 12.14 -2.50
CA ALA A 67 24.10 11.30 -1.62
C ALA A 67 24.16 9.84 -2.10
N ASN A 68 23.04 9.29 -2.59
CA ASN A 68 23.03 7.96 -3.19
C ASN A 68 23.85 7.88 -4.50
N ALA A 69 23.72 8.88 -5.36
CA ALA A 69 24.50 8.93 -6.61
C ALA A 69 26.02 9.00 -6.34
N ASP A 70 26.42 9.78 -5.34
CA ASP A 70 27.82 9.89 -4.90
C ASP A 70 28.34 8.57 -4.31
N LEU A 71 27.52 7.90 -3.49
CA LEU A 71 27.84 6.58 -2.94
C LEU A 71 27.97 5.52 -4.03
N GLU A 72 27.07 5.50 -5.01
CA GLU A 72 27.14 4.58 -6.15
C GLU A 72 28.38 4.87 -7.02
N ALA A 73 28.70 6.14 -7.26
CA ALA A 73 29.90 6.52 -7.98
C ALA A 73 31.18 6.08 -7.25
N ALA A 74 31.22 6.21 -5.91
CA ALA A 74 32.33 5.73 -5.10
C ALA A 74 32.42 4.19 -5.09
N LYS A 75 31.28 3.48 -4.99
CA LYS A 75 31.23 2.00 -5.07
C LYS A 75 31.67 1.47 -6.42
N LYS A 76 31.37 2.17 -7.53
CA LYS A 76 31.86 1.79 -8.87
C LYS A 76 33.39 1.86 -9.01
N ARG A 77 34.04 2.71 -8.22
CA ARG A 77 35.51 2.82 -8.16
C ARG A 77 36.16 1.76 -7.26
N GLN A 78 35.34 0.96 -6.55
CA GLN A 78 35.82 -0.11 -5.70
C GLN A 78 36.35 -1.26 -6.58
N GLY A 79 37.64 -1.57 -6.48
CA GLY A 79 38.24 -2.71 -7.17
C GLY A 79 37.72 -4.04 -6.61
N PHE A 80 37.54 -5.04 -7.49
CA PHE A 80 37.03 -6.37 -7.12
C PHE A 80 37.93 -7.10 -6.09
N PHE A 81 39.25 -6.87 -6.14
CA PHE A 81 40.23 -7.56 -5.30
C PHE A 81 40.85 -6.69 -4.19
N TYR A 82 40.95 -5.38 -4.39
CA TYR A 82 41.52 -4.47 -3.39
C TYR A 82 40.90 -3.07 -3.49
N THR A 83 40.44 -2.56 -2.35
CA THR A 83 39.98 -1.18 -2.17
C THR A 83 41.01 -0.44 -1.35
N SER A 84 41.51 0.71 -1.82
CA SER A 84 42.43 1.52 -1.02
C SER A 84 41.77 1.93 0.32
N PRO A 85 42.54 2.05 1.41
CA PRO A 85 42.01 2.45 2.71
C PRO A 85 41.33 3.83 2.66
N GLU A 86 41.84 4.74 1.82
CA GLU A 86 41.24 6.05 1.56
C GLU A 86 39.85 5.93 0.92
N LEU A 87 39.71 5.13 -0.14
CA LEU A 87 38.42 4.93 -0.80
C LEU A 87 37.41 4.23 0.12
N ARG A 88 37.88 3.33 0.99
CA ARG A 88 37.03 2.70 2.02
C ARG A 88 36.53 3.72 3.04
N ALA A 89 37.37 4.67 3.46
CA ALA A 89 36.97 5.76 4.35
C ALA A 89 35.95 6.68 3.67
N THR A 90 36.16 7.04 2.40
CA THR A 90 35.20 7.84 1.61
C THR A 90 33.85 7.13 1.42
N ILE A 91 33.84 5.83 1.13
CA ILE A 91 32.58 5.07 1.02
C ILE A 91 31.84 5.07 2.36
N ARG A 92 32.57 4.92 3.48
CA ARG A 92 31.95 4.95 4.81
C ARG A 92 31.35 6.31 5.15
N SER A 93 32.03 7.42 4.84
CA SER A 93 31.48 8.75 5.08
C SER A 93 30.24 9.02 4.21
N LEU A 94 30.26 8.58 2.96
CA LEU A 94 29.10 8.71 2.06
C LEU A 94 27.91 7.85 2.52
N ASP A 95 28.17 6.65 3.06
CA ASP A 95 27.13 5.80 3.66
C ASP A 95 26.49 6.46 4.90
N GLU A 96 27.30 7.11 5.74
CA GLU A 96 26.81 7.92 6.86
C GLU A 96 25.97 9.11 6.40
N ASP A 97 26.34 9.79 5.32
CA ASP A 97 25.59 10.92 4.78
C ASP A 97 24.27 10.50 4.11
N VAL A 98 24.25 9.33 3.44
CA VAL A 98 23.01 8.69 2.98
C VAL A 98 22.11 8.36 4.18
N SER A 99 22.67 7.78 5.24
CA SER A 99 21.92 7.44 6.45
C SER A 99 21.30 8.68 7.12
N LYS A 100 22.06 9.78 7.25
CA LYS A 100 21.54 11.07 7.74
C LYS A 100 20.41 11.60 6.85
N SER A 101 20.57 11.54 5.53
CA SER A 101 19.56 12.00 4.58
C SER A 101 18.28 11.15 4.65
N LEU A 102 18.40 9.83 4.86
CA LEU A 102 17.27 8.94 5.07
C LEU A 102 16.51 9.28 6.37
N ILE A 103 17.24 9.58 7.45
CA ILE A 103 16.64 10.01 8.72
C ILE A 103 15.90 11.34 8.53
N GLU A 104 16.48 12.31 7.80
CA GLU A 104 15.84 13.60 7.50
C GLU A 104 14.53 13.41 6.73
N VAL A 105 14.55 12.63 5.63
CA VAL A 105 13.36 12.30 4.85
C VAL A 105 12.30 11.59 5.71
N LYS A 106 12.72 10.64 6.55
CA LYS A 106 11.81 9.94 7.47
C LYS A 106 11.14 10.91 8.44
N ASN A 107 11.91 11.80 9.07
CA ASN A 107 11.38 12.79 10.00
C ASN A 107 10.39 13.76 9.33
N ILE A 108 10.65 14.15 8.08
CA ILE A 108 9.71 14.98 7.31
C ILE A 108 8.42 14.20 6.99
N LYS A 109 8.53 12.93 6.59
CA LYS A 109 7.36 12.06 6.36
C LYS A 109 6.55 11.80 7.62
N ASP A 110 7.20 11.65 8.77
CA ASP A 110 6.52 11.50 10.05
C ASP A 110 5.75 12.78 10.43
N ARG A 111 6.33 13.96 10.16
CA ARG A 111 5.64 15.25 10.29
C ARG A 111 4.46 15.37 9.33
N GLU A 112 4.62 14.97 8.07
CA GLU A 112 3.54 14.93 7.08
C GLU A 112 2.39 14.03 7.55
N LYS A 113 2.71 12.82 8.04
CA LYS A 113 1.72 11.88 8.57
C LYS A 113 0.94 12.47 9.74
N LEU A 114 1.61 13.19 10.63
CA LEU A 114 0.97 13.89 11.75
C LEU A 114 0.03 14.98 11.25
N MET A 115 0.44 15.80 10.28
CA MET A 115 -0.44 16.80 9.66
C MET A 115 -1.66 16.16 8.99
N LEU A 116 -1.47 15.06 8.26
CA LEU A 116 -2.57 14.31 7.65
C LEU A 116 -3.51 13.71 8.69
N SER A 117 -3.01 13.22 9.83
CA SER A 117 -3.86 12.71 10.91
C SER A 117 -4.75 13.78 11.54
N LYS A 118 -4.32 15.05 11.51
CA LYS A 118 -5.14 16.19 11.94
C LYS A 118 -6.14 16.59 10.85
N LEU A 119 -5.76 16.46 9.57
CA LEU A 119 -6.55 16.91 8.43
C LEU A 119 -7.65 15.91 8.01
N LYS A 120 -7.37 14.61 7.99
CA LYS A 120 -8.34 13.58 7.53
C LYS A 120 -9.66 13.56 8.33
N PRO A 121 -9.66 13.64 9.66
CA PRO A 121 -10.91 13.74 10.43
C PRO A 121 -11.68 15.02 10.11
N LEU A 122 -11.00 16.12 9.79
CA LEU A 122 -11.65 17.37 9.40
C LEU A 122 -12.36 17.26 8.05
N TYR A 123 -11.93 16.42 7.12
CA TYR A 123 -12.68 16.17 5.89
C TYR A 123 -13.89 15.26 6.12
N GLY A 124 -13.71 14.21 6.91
CA GLY A 124 -14.74 13.20 7.14
C GLY A 124 -14.80 12.15 6.03
N VAL A 125 -15.53 11.07 6.30
CA VAL A 125 -15.59 9.87 5.44
C VAL A 125 -16.38 10.09 4.13
N LEU A 126 -17.22 11.11 4.07
CA LEU A 126 -18.00 11.45 2.86
C LEU A 126 -17.28 12.45 1.94
N SER A 127 -16.04 12.78 2.26
CA SER A 127 -15.26 13.76 1.51
C SER A 127 -14.76 13.23 0.16
N THR A 128 -14.50 14.14 -0.78
CA THR A 128 -13.89 13.78 -2.07
C THR A 128 -12.48 13.23 -1.89
N GLN A 129 -11.75 13.71 -0.87
CA GLN A 129 -10.42 13.24 -0.50
C GLN A 129 -10.45 11.78 -0.06
N PHE A 130 -11.43 11.37 0.76
CA PHE A 130 -11.59 9.97 1.13
C PHE A 130 -11.83 9.08 -0.09
N VAL A 131 -12.77 9.46 -0.97
CA VAL A 131 -13.08 8.69 -2.18
C VAL A 131 -11.84 8.56 -3.08
N GLN A 132 -11.06 9.62 -3.23
CA GLN A 132 -9.83 9.60 -4.00
C GLN A 132 -8.79 8.67 -3.39
N GLU A 133 -8.61 8.70 -2.07
CA GLU A 133 -7.69 7.79 -1.35
C GLU A 133 -8.11 6.32 -1.49
N GLN A 134 -9.41 6.02 -1.46
CA GLN A 134 -9.91 4.67 -1.70
C GLN A 134 -9.61 4.21 -3.13
N LYS A 135 -9.87 5.07 -4.14
CA LYS A 135 -9.57 4.77 -5.54
C LYS A 135 -8.08 4.50 -5.76
N GLU A 136 -7.22 5.34 -5.22
CA GLU A 136 -5.76 5.19 -5.31
C GLU A 136 -5.29 3.91 -4.63
N SER A 137 -5.84 3.60 -3.45
CA SER A 137 -5.52 2.39 -2.71
C SER A 137 -5.93 1.11 -3.46
N ILE A 138 -7.12 1.12 -4.06
CA ILE A 138 -7.61 0.03 -4.92
C ILE A 138 -6.72 -0.12 -6.16
N ALA A 139 -6.45 0.99 -6.87
CA ALA A 139 -5.59 0.97 -8.05
C ALA A 139 -4.17 0.47 -7.73
N HIS A 140 -3.62 0.88 -6.60
CA HIS A 140 -2.32 0.41 -6.11
C HIS A 140 -2.34 -1.10 -5.81
N ALA A 141 -3.39 -1.61 -5.14
CA ALA A 141 -3.52 -3.04 -4.88
C ALA A 141 -3.61 -3.85 -6.18
N ILE A 142 -4.41 -3.39 -7.14
CA ILE A 142 -4.57 -4.05 -8.45
C ILE A 142 -3.26 -4.03 -9.23
N SER A 143 -2.61 -2.88 -9.36
CA SER A 143 -1.34 -2.76 -10.09
C SER A 143 -0.22 -3.57 -9.46
N THR A 144 -0.19 -3.70 -8.13
CA THR A 144 0.76 -4.57 -7.42
C THR A 144 0.55 -6.03 -7.83
N VAL A 145 -0.70 -6.51 -7.83
CA VAL A 145 -1.01 -7.88 -8.29
C VAL A 145 -0.64 -8.06 -9.75
N GLN A 146 -1.01 -7.12 -10.61
CA GLN A 146 -0.68 -7.19 -12.04
C GLN A 146 0.82 -7.28 -12.27
N LYS A 147 1.62 -6.48 -11.54
CA LYS A 147 3.07 -6.50 -11.63
C LYS A 147 3.65 -7.83 -11.16
N ILE A 148 3.23 -8.34 -10.00
CA ILE A 148 3.73 -9.62 -9.48
C ILE A 148 3.37 -10.76 -10.45
N SER A 149 2.15 -10.80 -10.95
CA SER A 149 1.72 -11.80 -11.92
C SER A 149 2.50 -11.69 -13.23
N TYR A 150 2.75 -10.47 -13.71
CA TYR A 150 3.52 -10.22 -14.93
C TYR A 150 4.97 -10.68 -14.76
N ASP A 151 5.62 -10.28 -13.66
CA ASP A 151 7.01 -10.63 -13.37
C ASP A 151 7.13 -12.17 -13.27
N ASN A 152 6.20 -12.83 -12.59
CA ASN A 152 6.19 -14.30 -12.49
C ASN A 152 6.02 -14.98 -13.85
N ALA A 153 5.06 -14.53 -14.67
CA ALA A 153 4.84 -15.06 -16.02
C ALA A 153 6.04 -14.79 -16.93
N TRP A 154 6.70 -13.63 -16.79
CA TRP A 154 7.89 -13.28 -17.54
C TRP A 154 9.05 -14.24 -17.19
N TYR A 155 9.36 -14.42 -15.90
CA TYR A 155 10.41 -15.35 -15.48
C TYR A 155 10.09 -16.79 -15.91
N SER A 156 8.86 -17.25 -15.74
CA SER A 156 8.43 -18.58 -16.18
C SER A 156 8.58 -18.76 -17.70
N SER A 157 8.15 -17.77 -18.49
CA SER A 157 8.31 -17.80 -19.95
C SER A 157 9.77 -17.89 -20.38
N LEU A 158 10.70 -17.18 -19.70
CA LEU A 158 12.13 -17.23 -19.98
C LEU A 158 12.73 -18.63 -19.78
N PHE A 159 12.28 -19.36 -18.75
CA PHE A 159 12.72 -20.74 -18.52
C PHE A 159 12.10 -21.73 -19.52
N ARG A 160 10.92 -21.43 -20.05
CA ARG A 160 10.19 -22.29 -21.01
C ARG A 160 10.54 -22.04 -22.47
N VAL A 161 11.38 -21.05 -22.78
CA VAL A 161 11.84 -20.78 -24.17
C VAL A 161 12.50 -22.01 -24.81
N GLY A 162 13.18 -22.84 -24.03
CA GLY A 162 13.82 -24.07 -24.53
C GLY A 162 12.85 -25.23 -24.78
N GLU A 163 11.62 -25.16 -24.26
CA GLU A 163 10.60 -26.22 -24.33
C GLU A 163 9.47 -25.89 -25.31
N ALA A 164 9.34 -24.62 -25.72
CA ALA A 164 8.25 -24.17 -26.59
C ALA A 164 8.49 -24.56 -28.05
N GLU A 165 7.49 -25.19 -28.67
CA GLU A 165 7.57 -25.62 -30.09
C GLU A 165 7.41 -24.43 -31.07
N SER A 166 6.81 -23.32 -30.62
CA SER A 166 6.62 -22.11 -31.44
C SER A 166 6.52 -20.84 -30.61
N LEU A 167 6.75 -19.68 -31.25
CA LEU A 167 6.56 -18.36 -30.62
C LEU A 167 5.12 -18.15 -30.14
N THR A 168 4.14 -18.70 -30.86
CA THR A 168 2.72 -18.63 -30.47
C THR A 168 2.44 -19.37 -29.18
N ASP A 169 3.05 -20.54 -28.99
CA ASP A 169 2.92 -21.34 -27.76
C ASP A 169 3.56 -20.62 -26.57
N LEU A 170 4.72 -19.99 -26.78
CA LEU A 170 5.35 -19.14 -25.76
C LEU A 170 4.46 -17.96 -25.35
N ILE A 171 3.86 -17.25 -26.31
CA ILE A 171 2.96 -16.12 -26.03
C ILE A 171 1.69 -16.59 -25.32
N LEU A 172 1.09 -17.70 -25.76
CA LEU A 172 -0.13 -18.23 -25.17
C LEU A 172 0.12 -18.77 -23.75
N GLY A 173 1.25 -19.43 -23.53
CA GLY A 173 1.73 -19.86 -22.22
C GLY A 173 1.95 -18.67 -21.28
N PHE A 174 2.63 -17.62 -21.75
CA PHE A 174 2.82 -16.38 -20.98
C PHE A 174 1.47 -15.75 -20.58
N LEU A 175 0.54 -15.59 -21.53
CA LEU A 175 -0.76 -14.97 -21.25
C LEU A 175 -1.59 -15.79 -20.27
N LEU A 176 -1.57 -17.12 -20.40
CA LEU A 176 -2.30 -18.01 -19.51
C LEU A 176 -1.71 -17.98 -18.10
N GLU A 177 -0.38 -18.01 -17.96
CA GLU A 177 0.28 -17.90 -16.66
C GLU A 177 0.07 -16.54 -16.00
N TRP A 178 0.16 -15.46 -16.78
CA TRP A 178 -0.12 -14.11 -16.30
C TRP A 178 -1.56 -13.98 -15.79
N LEU A 179 -2.53 -14.47 -16.56
CA LEU A 179 -3.95 -14.43 -16.19
C LEU A 179 -4.23 -15.31 -14.97
N MET A 180 -3.72 -16.53 -14.94
CA MET A 180 -3.89 -17.44 -13.80
C MET A 180 -3.23 -16.89 -12.54
N GLY A 181 -2.02 -16.35 -12.65
CA GLY A 181 -1.34 -15.67 -11.55
C GLY A 181 -2.18 -14.51 -11.01
N TYR A 182 -2.75 -13.69 -11.89
CA TYR A 182 -3.65 -12.60 -11.49
C TYR A 182 -4.91 -13.13 -10.78
N ILE A 183 -5.59 -14.14 -11.32
CA ILE A 183 -6.79 -14.72 -10.71
C ILE A 183 -6.50 -15.31 -9.32
N ILE A 184 -5.34 -15.94 -9.14
CA ILE A 184 -4.94 -16.54 -7.86
C ILE A 184 -4.56 -15.47 -6.83
N LEU A 185 -3.85 -14.43 -7.24
CA LEU A 185 -3.34 -13.40 -6.33
C LEU A 185 -4.39 -12.34 -5.97
N TYR A 186 -5.34 -12.06 -6.87
CA TYR A 186 -6.35 -11.02 -6.67
C TYR A 186 -7.19 -11.18 -5.39
N PRO A 187 -7.68 -12.39 -5.03
CA PRO A 187 -8.37 -12.63 -3.75
C PRO A 187 -7.56 -12.18 -2.53
N PHE A 188 -6.25 -12.42 -2.52
CA PHE A 188 -5.39 -11.99 -1.41
C PHE A 188 -5.28 -10.47 -1.33
N ALA A 189 -5.19 -9.79 -2.47
CA ALA A 189 -5.21 -8.33 -2.50
C ALA A 189 -6.55 -7.74 -2.06
N ALA A 190 -7.67 -8.35 -2.46
CA ALA A 190 -9.01 -7.94 -2.02
C ALA A 190 -9.18 -8.15 -0.51
N LEU A 191 -8.71 -9.27 0.04
CA LEU A 191 -8.71 -9.55 1.48
C LEU A 191 -7.80 -8.58 2.25
N TYR A 192 -6.58 -8.33 1.75
CA TYR A 192 -5.67 -7.34 2.34
C TYR A 192 -6.32 -5.95 2.36
N TYR A 193 -6.98 -5.56 1.27
CA TYR A 193 -7.70 -4.30 1.20
C TYR A 193 -8.82 -4.25 2.25
N ALA A 194 -9.68 -5.26 2.30
CA ALA A 194 -10.83 -5.28 3.20
C ALA A 194 -10.46 -5.38 4.68
N LEU A 195 -9.44 -6.18 5.03
CA LEU A 195 -9.09 -6.42 6.44
C LEU A 195 -8.07 -5.42 6.97
N TRP A 196 -7.31 -4.76 6.10
CA TRP A 196 -6.24 -3.85 6.51
C TRP A 196 -6.44 -2.43 5.99
N VAL A 197 -6.42 -2.24 4.67
CA VAL A 197 -6.37 -0.90 4.08
C VAL A 197 -7.64 -0.09 4.34
N ALA A 198 -8.81 -0.67 4.06
CA ALA A 198 -10.09 0.00 4.20
C ALA A 198 -10.42 0.36 5.67
N PRO A 199 -10.25 -0.54 6.66
CA PRO A 199 -10.48 -0.19 8.07
C PRO A 199 -9.59 0.95 8.57
N TRP A 200 -8.29 0.91 8.25
CA TRP A 200 -7.37 1.98 8.66
C TRP A 200 -7.67 3.31 8.00
N SER A 201 -8.02 3.31 6.71
CA SER A 201 -8.38 4.53 6.00
C SER A 201 -9.68 5.11 6.57
N VAL A 202 -10.74 4.31 6.72
CA VAL A 202 -12.01 4.77 7.30
C VAL A 202 -11.83 5.31 8.72
N TYR A 203 -11.04 4.63 9.55
CA TYR A 203 -10.70 5.10 10.89
C TYR A 203 -10.03 6.48 10.87
N ALA A 204 -9.10 6.72 9.94
CA ALA A 204 -8.38 7.99 9.83
C ALA A 204 -9.29 9.19 9.47
N TYR A 205 -10.43 8.95 8.82
CA TYR A 205 -11.41 10.00 8.46
C TYR A 205 -12.59 10.09 9.44
N CYS A 206 -12.63 9.27 10.49
CA CYS A 206 -13.71 9.30 11.47
C CYS A 206 -13.49 10.43 12.49
N SER A 207 -14.44 11.36 12.61
CA SER A 207 -14.36 12.53 13.50
C SER A 207 -15.01 12.34 14.88
N GLY A 208 -15.39 11.11 15.26
CA GLY A 208 -16.00 10.79 16.56
C GLY A 208 -17.15 9.79 16.47
N PHE A 209 -17.91 9.63 17.56
CA PHE A 209 -18.97 8.61 17.69
C PHE A 209 -20.12 8.80 16.68
N SER A 210 -20.44 10.05 16.31
CA SER A 210 -21.45 10.36 15.28
C SER A 210 -21.02 9.95 13.86
N GLY A 211 -19.73 9.68 13.63
CA GLY A 211 -19.17 9.28 12.34
C GLY A 211 -19.23 7.77 12.06
N ILE A 212 -19.65 6.94 13.02
CA ILE A 212 -19.57 5.47 12.92
C ILE A 212 -20.46 4.92 11.81
N VAL A 213 -21.69 5.39 11.68
CA VAL A 213 -22.63 4.87 10.67
C VAL A 213 -22.16 5.20 9.24
N PRO A 214 -21.83 6.47 8.91
CA PRO A 214 -21.22 6.80 7.61
C PRO A 214 -19.92 6.04 7.34
N ALA A 215 -19.08 5.85 8.37
CA ALA A 215 -17.84 5.08 8.29
C ALA A 215 -18.09 3.62 7.89
N LEU A 216 -19.06 2.97 8.53
CA LEU A 216 -19.43 1.59 8.21
C LEU A 216 -19.96 1.45 6.78
N VAL A 217 -20.84 2.37 6.36
CA VAL A 217 -21.39 2.36 5.00
C VAL A 217 -20.29 2.54 3.96
N ALA A 218 -19.39 3.51 4.18
CA ALA A 218 -18.27 3.76 3.27
C ALA A 218 -17.31 2.57 3.19
N TYR A 219 -17.01 1.94 4.33
CA TYR A 219 -16.24 0.70 4.37
C TYR A 219 -16.89 -0.39 3.51
N LEU A 220 -18.19 -0.65 3.69
CA LEU A 220 -18.91 -1.67 2.94
C LEU A 220 -18.89 -1.39 1.43
N ILE A 221 -19.12 -0.14 1.03
CA ILE A 221 -19.10 0.26 -0.38
C ILE A 221 -17.70 0.04 -0.98
N SER A 222 -16.65 0.50 -0.30
CA SER A 222 -15.26 0.30 -0.76
C SER A 222 -14.89 -1.17 -0.90
N VAL A 223 -15.29 -2.01 0.05
CA VAL A 223 -15.07 -3.46 0.00
C VAL A 223 -15.84 -4.09 -1.15
N ILE A 224 -17.12 -3.74 -1.34
CA ILE A 224 -17.93 -4.25 -2.46
C ILE A 224 -17.29 -3.89 -3.81
N ILE A 225 -16.80 -2.65 -3.97
CA ILE A 225 -16.11 -2.22 -5.19
C ILE A 225 -14.86 -3.07 -5.43
N MET A 226 -14.02 -3.27 -4.42
CA MET A 226 -12.82 -4.10 -4.52
C MET A 226 -13.14 -5.57 -4.81
N PHE A 227 -14.24 -6.11 -4.29
CA PHE A 227 -14.66 -7.49 -4.55
C PHE A 227 -15.43 -7.67 -5.86
N SER A 228 -15.83 -6.58 -6.52
CA SER A 228 -16.67 -6.64 -7.72
C SER A 228 -16.11 -7.54 -8.83
N PRO A 229 -14.79 -7.57 -9.14
CA PRO A 229 -14.28 -8.47 -10.18
C PRO A 229 -14.40 -9.95 -9.80
N LEU A 230 -14.31 -10.29 -8.52
CA LEU A 230 -14.51 -11.66 -8.04
C LEU A 230 -15.96 -12.08 -8.15
N PHE A 231 -16.90 -11.20 -7.81
CA PHE A 231 -18.32 -11.49 -7.98
C PHE A 231 -18.69 -11.70 -9.45
N ILE A 232 -18.12 -10.89 -10.35
CA ILE A 232 -18.30 -11.05 -11.80
C ILE A 232 -17.72 -12.38 -12.26
N LEU A 233 -16.52 -12.76 -11.80
CA LEU A 233 -15.88 -14.01 -12.18
C LEU A 233 -16.67 -15.24 -11.69
N ILE A 234 -17.06 -15.25 -10.41
CA ILE A 234 -17.87 -16.33 -9.82
C ILE A 234 -19.23 -16.42 -10.52
N GLY A 235 -19.88 -15.27 -10.76
CA GLY A 235 -21.16 -15.21 -11.48
C GLY A 235 -21.04 -15.74 -12.91
N GLY A 236 -19.97 -15.36 -13.63
CA GLY A 236 -19.69 -15.85 -14.98
C GLY A 236 -19.49 -17.37 -15.00
N VAL A 237 -18.66 -17.90 -14.10
CA VAL A 237 -18.43 -19.36 -13.98
C VAL A 237 -19.73 -20.09 -13.63
N TYR A 238 -20.53 -19.55 -12.70
CA TYR A 238 -21.80 -20.13 -12.31
C TYR A 238 -22.80 -20.19 -13.47
N LEU A 239 -22.90 -19.12 -14.27
CA LEU A 239 -23.77 -19.08 -15.45
C LEU A 239 -23.33 -20.10 -16.52
N ILE A 240 -22.03 -20.22 -16.78
CA ILE A 240 -21.48 -21.23 -17.70
C ILE A 240 -21.79 -22.64 -17.20
N TYR A 241 -21.56 -22.91 -15.91
CA TYR A 241 -21.84 -24.19 -15.29
C TYR A 241 -23.33 -24.56 -15.40
N ASN A 242 -24.22 -23.64 -15.05
CA ASN A 242 -25.66 -23.87 -15.10
C ASN A 242 -26.18 -24.08 -16.53
N LYS A 243 -25.61 -23.38 -17.52
CA LYS A 243 -26.02 -23.50 -18.93
C LYS A 243 -25.50 -24.78 -19.59
N HIS A 244 -24.21 -25.10 -19.41
CA HIS A 244 -23.58 -26.21 -20.13
C HIS A 244 -23.67 -27.54 -19.39
N PHE A 245 -23.45 -27.59 -18.07
CA PHE A 245 -23.38 -28.87 -17.35
C PHE A 245 -24.74 -29.40 -16.90
N ARG A 246 -25.65 -28.54 -16.42
CA ARG A 246 -27.03 -28.96 -16.08
C ARG A 246 -27.90 -29.23 -17.31
N GLY A 247 -27.60 -28.61 -18.45
CA GLY A 247 -28.28 -28.88 -19.71
C GLY A 247 -27.98 -30.28 -20.28
N ILE A 248 -26.72 -30.71 -20.23
CA ILE A 248 -26.27 -32.00 -20.76
C ILE A 248 -26.77 -33.18 -19.93
N SER A 249 -26.84 -33.06 -18.59
CA SER A 249 -27.42 -34.10 -17.74
C SER A 249 -28.90 -34.32 -18.04
N ASN A 250 -29.64 -33.27 -18.43
CA ASN A 250 -31.05 -33.35 -18.75
C ASN A 250 -31.29 -33.87 -20.19
N LEU A 251 -30.43 -33.51 -21.14
CA LEU A 251 -30.48 -34.01 -22.53
C LEU A 251 -30.08 -35.49 -22.63
N SER A 252 -29.03 -35.92 -21.94
CA SER A 252 -28.60 -37.32 -21.91
C SER A 252 -29.61 -38.23 -21.19
N ARG A 253 -30.32 -37.71 -20.19
CA ARG A 253 -31.42 -38.42 -19.51
C ARG A 253 -32.66 -38.52 -20.42
N ARG A 254 -33.04 -37.45 -21.13
CA ARG A 254 -34.12 -37.48 -22.13
C ARG A 254 -33.82 -38.40 -23.31
N ALA A 255 -32.58 -38.41 -23.81
CA ALA A 255 -32.15 -39.31 -24.89
C ALA A 255 -32.20 -40.79 -24.44
N ARG A 256 -31.81 -41.09 -23.20
CA ARG A 256 -31.93 -42.44 -22.63
C ARG A 256 -33.38 -42.90 -22.53
N TYR A 257 -34.29 -42.04 -22.06
CA TYR A 257 -35.72 -42.36 -22.03
C TYR A 257 -36.30 -42.53 -23.44
N ARG A 258 -35.89 -41.74 -24.43
CA ARG A 258 -36.37 -41.87 -25.81
C ARG A 258 -35.97 -43.20 -26.47
N ASN A 259 -34.76 -43.69 -26.20
CA ASN A 259 -34.30 -44.96 -26.77
C ASN A 259 -35.00 -46.18 -26.12
N LEU A 260 -35.37 -46.07 -24.83
CA LEU A 260 -36.16 -47.08 -24.12
C LEU A 260 -37.58 -47.26 -24.68
N PHE A 261 -38.16 -46.27 -25.35
CA PHE A 261 -39.49 -46.34 -25.96
C PHE A 261 -39.47 -46.62 -27.48
N HIS A 262 -38.29 -46.85 -28.07
CA HIS A 262 -38.13 -47.17 -29.49
C HIS A 262 -37.67 -48.62 -29.75
N GLU A 263 -37.41 -49.39 -28.69
CA GLU A 263 -37.08 -50.83 -28.75
C GLU A 263 -38.28 -51.75 -28.44
N ASP A 264 -39.48 -51.19 -28.25
CA ASP A 264 -40.77 -51.88 -28.22
C ASP A 264 -41.55 -51.61 -29.53
#